data_AF-A0A838L7D5-F1
#
_entry.id   AF-A0A838L7D5-F1
#
_cell.length_a   1.000
_cell.length_b   1.000
_cell.length_c   1.000
_cell.angle_alpha   90.00
_cell.angle_beta   90.00
_cell.angle_gamma   90.00
#
_symmetry.space_group_name_H-M   'P 1'
#
loop_
_entity.id
_entity.type
_entity.pdbx_description
1 polymer ?
#
loop_
_entity_poly.entity_id
_entity_poly.type
_entity_poly.pdbx_seq_one_letter_code
_entity_poly.pdbx_strand_id
1 'polypeptide(L)'
;MNDNDQSPMQSLWSGPDPHGQAALLLVESLLHGLIEKRTLTIEEAVVIVDIAADVKAEIAADIGDAPHALQKSLSLLKSIAASLRHDLDGR
;
A
#
# COMPACT_ATOMS: atom_id res chain seq x y z
N MET A 1 20.21 -40.89 14.07
CA MET A 1 19.09 -40.02 14.49
C MET A 1 19.41 -38.62 14.00
N ASN A 2 18.56 -38.03 13.15
CA ASN A 2 18.71 -36.66 12.68
C ASN A 2 17.66 -35.82 13.41
N ASP A 3 18.11 -34.94 14.30
CA ASP A 3 17.28 -34.06 15.10
C ASP A 3 17.10 -32.77 14.33
N ASN A 4 16.13 -32.75 13.42
CA ASN A 4 15.78 -31.58 12.64
C ASN A 4 14.26 -31.41 12.66
N ASP A 5 13.70 -31.37 13.87
CA ASP A 5 12.32 -31.00 14.11
C ASP A 5 12.22 -29.47 14.27
N GLN A 6 12.70 -28.74 13.25
CA GLN A 6 12.46 -27.31 13.14
C GLN A 6 10.98 -27.10 12.78
N SER A 7 10.15 -27.07 13.83
CA SER A 7 8.73 -26.80 13.72
C SER A 7 8.49 -25.47 12.96
N PRO A 8 7.63 -25.44 11.93
CA PRO A 8 7.30 -24.21 11.22
C PRO A 8 6.27 -23.39 12.03
N MET A 9 6.67 -22.90 13.21
CA MET A 9 5.84 -22.01 14.04
C MET A 9 6.14 -20.51 13.80
N GLN A 10 6.54 -20.12 12.58
CA GLN A 10 6.72 -18.70 12.23
C GLN A 10 5.51 -18.03 11.55
N SER A 11 4.40 -18.74 11.29
CA SER A 11 3.25 -18.14 10.59
C SER A 11 2.01 -17.93 11.48
N LEU A 12 2.14 -17.16 12.56
CA LEU A 12 1.01 -16.66 13.36
C LEU A 12 1.03 -15.14 13.55
N TRP A 13 1.63 -14.41 12.62
CA TRP A 13 1.61 -12.94 12.64
C TRP A 13 0.35 -12.47 11.89
N SER A 14 -0.81 -12.59 12.52
CA SER A 14 -2.11 -12.09 12.01
C SER A 14 -2.38 -10.62 12.36
N GLY A 15 -1.35 -9.84 12.69
CA GLY A 15 -1.44 -8.40 12.94
C GLY A 15 -1.19 -7.57 11.67
N PRO A 16 -1.72 -6.34 11.56
CA PRO A 16 -1.23 -5.41 10.56
C PRO A 16 0.27 -5.17 10.79
N ASP A 17 1.09 -5.34 9.75
CA ASP A 17 2.52 -5.03 9.81
C ASP A 17 2.70 -3.55 10.21
N PRO A 18 3.21 -3.26 11.43
CA PRO A 18 3.30 -1.90 11.93
C PRO A 18 4.24 -1.03 11.09
N HIS A 19 5.25 -1.64 10.45
CA HIS A 19 6.14 -0.93 9.54
C HIS A 19 5.41 -0.51 8.26
N GLY A 20 4.65 -1.42 7.65
CA GLY A 20 3.82 -1.13 6.50
C GLY A 20 2.78 -0.04 6.77
N GLN A 21 2.12 -0.07 7.93
CA GLN A 21 1.15 0.98 8.31
C GLN A 21 1.81 2.35 8.51
N ALA A 22 2.93 2.40 9.23
CA ALA A 22 3.66 3.65 9.43
C ALA A 22 4.19 4.24 8.11
N ALA A 23 4.68 3.38 7.20
CA ALA A 23 5.13 3.80 5.88
C ALA A 23 3.99 4.36 5.02
N LEU A 24 2.82 3.72 5.03
CA LEU A 24 1.64 4.21 4.30
C LEU A 24 1.18 5.57 4.80
N LEU A 25 1.08 5.74 6.12
CA LEU A 25 0.67 7.02 6.71
C LEU A 25 1.68 8.13 6.39
N LEU A 26 2.98 7.81 6.42
CA LEU A 26 4.04 8.74 6.05
C LEU A 26 3.94 9.16 4.58
N VAL A 27 3.70 8.22 3.68
CA VAL A 27 3.54 8.49 2.24
C VAL A 27 2.30 9.35 1.97
N GLU A 28 1.17 9.04 2.62
CA GLU A 28 -0.06 9.84 2.51
C GLU A 28 0.17 11.27 3.01
N SER A 29 0.80 11.42 4.18
CA SER A 29 1.17 12.74 4.73
C SER A 29 2.12 13.51 3.80
N LEU A 30 3.06 12.82 3.15
CA LEU A 30 3.97 13.40 2.19
C LEU A 30 3.25 13.88 0.93
N LEU A 31 2.33 13.10 0.37
CA LEU A 31 1.52 13.49 -0.78
C LEU A 31 0.73 14.77 -0.49
N HIS A 32 0.06 14.83 0.67
CA HIS A 32 -0.66 16.03 1.10
C HIS A 32 0.28 17.24 1.24
N GLY A 33 1.46 17.07 1.84
CA GLY A 33 2.45 18.15 1.96
C GLY A 33 2.98 18.65 0.61
N LEU A 34 3.15 17.76 -0.38
CA LEU A 34 3.58 18.13 -1.74
C LEU A 34 2.47 18.89 -2.50
N ILE A 35 1.21 18.50 -2.29
CA ILE A 35 0.03 19.20 -2.81
C ILE A 35 -0.10 20.59 -2.21
N GLU A 36 0.04 20.72 -0.89
CA GLU A 36 -0.02 22.01 -0.19
C GLU A 36 1.07 22.96 -0.69
N LYS A 37 2.28 22.44 -0.93
CA LYS A 37 3.41 23.19 -1.50
C LYS A 37 3.30 23.44 -3.01
N ARG A 38 2.22 23.00 -3.66
CA ARG A 38 1.98 23.12 -5.12
C ARG A 38 3.11 22.53 -5.97
N THR A 39 3.85 21.56 -5.42
CA THR A 39 4.87 20.81 -6.17
C THR A 39 4.22 19.69 -6.99
N LEU A 40 3.03 19.27 -6.58
CA LEU A 40 2.22 18.25 -7.20
C LEU A 40 0.76 18.72 -7.19
N THR A 41 0.02 18.51 -8.27
CA THR A 41 -1.44 18.68 -8.29
C THR A 41 -2.12 17.47 -7.67
N ILE A 42 -3.38 17.64 -7.23
CA ILE A 42 -4.17 16.53 -6.71
C ILE A 42 -4.39 15.47 -7.81
N GLU A 43 -4.60 15.89 -9.06
CA GLU A 43 -4.77 14.99 -10.20
C GLU A 43 -3.51 14.13 -10.44
N GLU A 44 -2.32 14.74 -10.41
CA GLU A 44 -1.04 14.02 -10.49
C GLU A 44 -0.87 13.05 -9.32
N ALA A 45 -1.30 13.43 -8.11
CA ALA A 45 -1.27 12.54 -6.95
C ALA A 45 -2.12 11.29 -7.14
N VAL A 46 -3.35 11.46 -7.64
CA VAL A 46 -4.26 10.35 -7.94
C VAL A 46 -3.65 9.42 -8.99
N VAL A 47 -3.09 9.98 -10.07
CA VAL A 47 -2.42 9.19 -11.12
C VAL A 47 -1.24 8.39 -10.56
N ILE A 48 -0.41 8.97 -9.69
CA ILE A 48 0.70 8.25 -9.05
C ILE A 48 0.20 7.05 -8.24
N VAL A 49 -0.87 7.22 -7.47
CA VAL A 49 -1.43 6.14 -6.65
C VAL A 49 -2.07 5.06 -7.50
N ASP A 50 -2.77 5.42 -8.58
CA ASP A 50 -3.35 4.46 -9.52
C ASP A 50 -2.24 3.64 -10.22
N ILE A 51 -1.16 4.29 -10.69
CA ILE A 51 0.02 3.59 -11.26
C ILE A 51 0.64 2.63 -10.23
N ALA A 52 0.78 3.04 -8.98
CA ALA A 52 1.32 2.17 -7.94
C ALA A 52 0.43 0.93 -7.69
N ALA A 53 -0.89 1.08 -7.81
CA ALA A 53 -1.83 -0.03 -7.70
C ALA A 53 -1.69 -1.02 -8.86
N ASP A 54 -1.58 -0.50 -10.09
CA ASP A 54 -1.39 -1.30 -11.30
C ASP A 54 -0.06 -2.08 -11.23
N VAL A 55 1.04 -1.41 -10.90
CA VAL A 55 2.35 -2.05 -10.72
C VAL A 55 2.31 -3.13 -9.63
N LYS A 56 1.61 -2.89 -8.51
CA LYS A 56 1.47 -3.92 -7.46
C LYS A 56 0.66 -5.13 -7.96
N ALA A 57 -0.34 -4.92 -8.80
CA ALA A 57 -1.12 -6.00 -9.40
C ALA A 57 -0.28 -6.84 -10.39
N GLU A 58 0.52 -6.18 -11.24
CA GLU A 58 1.44 -6.85 -12.17
C GLU A 58 2.51 -7.66 -11.43
N ILE A 59 3.20 -7.06 -10.47
CA ILE A 59 4.23 -7.73 -9.67
C ILE A 59 3.67 -8.95 -8.93
N ALA A 60 2.45 -8.85 -8.40
CA ALA A 60 1.85 -9.97 -7.69
C ALA A 60 1.42 -11.12 -8.62
N ALA A 61 1.04 -10.80 -9.86
CA ALA A 61 0.81 -11.81 -10.89
C ALA A 61 2.11 -12.56 -11.24
N ASP A 62 3.25 -11.87 -11.26
CA ASP A 62 4.55 -12.45 -11.58
C ASP A 62 5.17 -13.27 -10.43
N ILE A 63 4.97 -12.83 -9.18
CA ILE A 63 5.62 -13.43 -7.99
C ILE A 63 4.75 -14.51 -7.34
N GLY A 64 3.47 -14.64 -7.71
CA GLY A 64 2.54 -15.60 -7.10
C GLY A 64 2.23 -15.24 -5.64
N ASP A 65 2.16 -13.95 -5.34
CA ASP A 65 1.90 -13.42 -4.00
C ASP A 65 0.57 -13.99 -3.46
N ALA A 66 0.47 -14.20 -2.15
CA ALA A 66 -0.74 -14.78 -1.56
C ALA A 66 -1.94 -13.85 -1.86
N PRO A 67 -3.07 -14.35 -2.42
CA PRO A 67 -4.17 -13.51 -2.91
C PRO A 67 -4.69 -12.49 -1.88
N HIS A 68 -4.62 -12.84 -0.60
CA HIS A 68 -5.05 -11.98 0.51
C HIS A 68 -4.09 -10.79 0.77
N ALA A 69 -2.78 -10.98 0.62
CA ALA A 69 -1.80 -9.91 0.81
C ALA A 69 -1.91 -8.86 -0.31
N LEU A 70 -2.06 -9.32 -1.56
CA LEU A 70 -2.33 -8.45 -2.70
C LEU A 70 -3.63 -7.65 -2.52
N GLN A 71 -4.72 -8.32 -2.16
CA GLN A 71 -6.01 -7.67 -1.97
C GLN A 71 -5.94 -6.57 -0.90
N LYS A 72 -5.22 -6.83 0.20
CA LYS A 72 -5.01 -5.84 1.27
C LYS A 72 -4.19 -4.65 0.78
N SER A 73 -3.09 -4.87 0.07
CA SER A 73 -2.27 -3.79 -0.51
C SER A 73 -3.07 -2.93 -1.50
N LEU A 74 -3.84 -3.55 -2.40
CA LEU A 74 -4.68 -2.83 -3.36
C LEU A 74 -5.80 -2.05 -2.67
N SER A 75 -6.40 -2.61 -1.63
CA SER A 75 -7.42 -1.90 -0.85
C SER A 75 -6.86 -0.64 -0.20
N LEU A 76 -5.63 -0.70 0.35
CA LEU A 76 -4.98 0.45 0.98
C LEU A 76 -4.65 1.54 -0.06
N LEU A 77 -4.11 1.18 -1.22
CA LEU A 77 -3.85 2.12 -2.30
C LEU A 77 -5.13 2.79 -2.80
N LYS A 78 -6.21 2.01 -2.95
CA LYS A 78 -7.53 2.54 -3.34
C LYS A 78 -8.11 3.50 -2.30
N SER A 79 -7.91 3.24 -1.00
CA SER A 79 -8.32 4.16 0.06
C SER A 79 -7.58 5.50 -0.02
N ILE A 80 -6.26 5.49 -0.29
CA ILE A 80 -5.48 6.72 -0.48
C ILE A 80 -5.99 7.50 -1.71
N ALA A 81 -6.19 6.82 -2.85
CA ALA A 81 -6.73 7.46 -4.05
C ALA A 81 -8.14 8.06 -3.80
N ALA A 82 -8.98 7.38 -3.04
CA ALA A 82 -10.30 7.89 -2.66
C ALA A 82 -10.20 9.13 -1.76
N SER A 83 -9.27 9.15 -0.79
CA SER A 83 -9.01 10.34 0.05
C SER A 83 -8.59 11.54 -0.80
N LEU A 84 -7.65 11.33 -1.72
CA LEU A 84 -7.18 12.38 -2.63
C LEU A 84 -8.29 12.91 -3.56
N ARG A 85 -9.15 12.03 -4.07
CA ARG A 85 -10.31 12.43 -4.89
C ARG A 85 -11.34 13.23 -4.08
N HIS A 86 -11.56 12.87 -2.82
CA HIS A 86 -12.41 13.67 -1.95
C HIS A 86 -11.85 15.09 -1.74
N ASP A 87 -10.53 15.23 -1.60
CA ASP A 87 -9.87 16.53 -1.49
C ASP A 87 -9.91 17.35 -2.79
N LEU A 88 -10.06 16.68 -3.95
CA LEU A 88 -10.31 17.33 -5.23
C LEU A 88 -11.71 17.94 -5.29
N ASP A 89 -12.73 17.17 -4.89
CA ASP A 89 -14.14 17.58 -4.94
C ASP A 89 -14.49 18.67 -3.90
N GLY A 90 -13.70 18.78 -2.84
CA GLY A 90 -13.88 19.75 -1.75
C GLY A 90 -13.23 21.13 -1.96
N ARG A 91 -12.60 21.38 -3.12
CA ARG A 91 -11.92 22.66 -3.47
C ARG A 91 -12.68 23.45 -4.52
#